data_AF-A0A4R6VL52-F1
#
_entry.id   AF-A0A4R6VL52-F1
#
_cell.length_a   1.000
_cell.length_b   1.000
_cell.length_c   1.000
_cell.angle_alpha   90.00
_cell.angle_beta   90.00
_cell.angle_gamma   90.00
#
_symmetry.space_group_name_H-M   'P 1'
#
loop_
_entity.id
_entity.type
_entity.pdbx_description
1 polymer ?
#
loop_
_entity_poly.entity_id
_entity_poly.type
_entity_poly.pdbx_seq_one_letter_code
_entity_poly.pdbx_strand_id
1 'polypeptide(L)'
;MARRFDLHAEPPPLPRRLTDPVPVVLVGSAVWAAVAVVLGVLAAVGVRPLDVWFAAALIGVGLGAVGLVVLALQRRAIRRGVKGAQKL
;
A
#
# COMPACT_ATOMS: atom_id res chain seq x y z
N MET A 1 -8.50 -12.16 -46.45
CA MET A 1 -8.88 -12.94 -45.26
C MET A 1 -8.70 -12.05 -44.04
N ALA A 2 -9.73 -11.31 -43.63
CA ALA A 2 -9.65 -10.35 -42.53
C ALA A 2 -9.84 -11.10 -41.20
N ARG A 3 -8.83 -11.08 -40.33
CA ARG A 3 -8.91 -11.64 -38.98
C ARG A 3 -9.86 -10.75 -38.17
N ARG A 4 -11.04 -11.27 -37.83
CA ARG A 4 -11.97 -10.63 -36.90
C ARG A 4 -11.23 -10.51 -35.56
N PHE A 5 -10.80 -9.30 -35.20
CA PHE A 5 -10.36 -9.03 -33.84
C PHE A 5 -11.64 -8.99 -33.01
N ASP A 6 -11.95 -10.09 -32.32
CA ASP A 6 -13.03 -10.13 -31.34
C ASP A 6 -12.64 -9.20 -30.18
N LEU A 7 -12.92 -7.90 -30.33
CA LEU A 7 -12.74 -6.87 -29.29
C LEU A 7 -13.53 -7.19 -28.00
N HIS A 8 -14.43 -8.17 -28.06
CA HIS A 8 -15.23 -8.68 -26.96
C HIS A 8 -14.58 -9.87 -26.23
N ALA A 9 -13.39 -10.33 -26.64
CA ALA A 9 -12.64 -11.32 -25.87
C ALA A 9 -12.17 -10.67 -24.56
N GLU A 10 -12.69 -11.16 -23.43
CA GLU A 10 -12.31 -10.64 -22.13
C GLU A 10 -10.81 -10.91 -21.89
N PRO A 11 -10.01 -9.87 -21.59
CA PRO A 11 -8.58 -10.04 -21.45
C PRO A 11 -8.25 -11.03 -20.32
N PRO A 12 -7.19 -11.84 -20.48
CA PRO A 12 -6.80 -12.81 -19.48
C PRO A 12 -6.57 -12.11 -18.12
N PRO A 13 -6.96 -12.75 -17.00
CA PRO A 13 -6.85 -12.14 -15.69
C PRO A 13 -5.39 -11.78 -15.39
N LEU A 14 -5.19 -10.56 -14.89
CA LEU A 14 -3.85 -10.10 -14.52
C LEU A 14 -3.26 -10.98 -13.41
N PRO A 15 -1.93 -11.17 -13.39
CA PRO A 15 -1.27 -11.92 -12.33
C PRO A 15 -1.58 -11.28 -10.98
N ARG A 16 -1.93 -12.12 -10.00
CA ARG A 16 -2.35 -11.70 -8.65
C ARG A 16 -1.33 -10.79 -7.93
N ARG A 17 -0.05 -10.87 -8.30
CA ARG A 17 1.02 -10.01 -7.77
C ARG A 17 0.92 -8.54 -8.23
N LEU A 18 0.33 -8.28 -9.40
CA LEU A 18 0.13 -6.92 -9.91
C LEU A 18 -1.16 -6.30 -9.35
N THR A 19 -2.07 -7.12 -8.82
CA THR A 19 -3.38 -6.66 -8.34
C THR A 19 -3.49 -6.62 -6.82
N ASP A 20 -2.67 -7.35 -6.06
CA ASP A 20 -2.68 -7.26 -4.59
C ASP A 20 -2.03 -5.93 -4.15
N PRO A 21 -2.79 -5.04 -3.47
CA PRO A 21 -2.23 -3.78 -2.98
C PRO A 21 -1.39 -3.94 -1.71
N VAL A 22 -1.49 -5.07 -1.00
CA VAL A 22 -0.80 -5.25 0.29
C VAL A 22 0.72 -5.10 0.19
N PRO A 23 1.43 -5.71 -0.79
CA PRO A 23 2.87 -5.55 -0.92
C PRO A 23 3.29 -4.08 -1.09
N VAL A 24 2.55 -3.30 -1.87
CA VAL A 24 2.86 -1.88 -2.11
C VAL A 24 2.71 -1.07 -0.82
N VAL A 25 1.60 -1.28 -0.09
CA VAL A 25 1.38 -0.59 1.18
C VAL A 25 2.45 -0.98 2.20
N LEU A 26 2.82 -2.26 2.31
CA LEU A 26 3.88 -2.71 3.22
C LEU A 26 5.23 -2.09 2.88
N VAL A 27 5.64 -2.11 1.61
CA VAL A 27 6.92 -1.53 1.17
C VAL A 27 6.95 -0.03 1.43
N GLY A 28 5.90 0.70 1.04
CA GLY A 28 5.81 2.14 1.29
C GLY A 28 5.86 2.49 2.79
N SER A 29 5.15 1.71 3.61
CA SER A 29 5.14 1.88 5.08
C SER A 29 6.51 1.61 5.69
N ALA A 30 7.20 0.55 5.21
CA ALA A 30 8.53 0.19 5.67
C ALA A 30 9.58 1.25 5.30
N VAL A 31 9.47 1.85 4.11
CA VAL A 31 10.34 2.96 3.70
C VAL A 31 10.15 4.15 4.63
N TRP A 32 8.92 4.57 4.92
CA TRP A 32 8.68 5.66 5.86
C TRP A 32 9.15 5.36 7.28
N ALA A 33 8.98 4.11 7.75
CA ALA A 33 9.50 3.68 9.04
C ALA A 33 11.04 3.78 9.09
N ALA A 34 11.72 3.32 8.04
CA ALA A 34 13.17 3.42 7.93
C ALA A 34 13.62 4.89 7.94
N VAL A 35 12.94 5.77 7.22
CA VAL A 35 13.21 7.22 7.23
C VAL A 35 13.03 7.79 8.63
N ALA A 36 11.94 7.46 9.33
CA ALA A 36 11.72 7.93 10.71
C ALA A 36 12.83 7.48 11.65
N VAL A 37 13.28 6.22 11.54
CA VAL A 37 14.40 5.68 12.34
C VAL A 37 15.70 6.44 12.05
N VAL A 38 16.05 6.62 10.77
CA VAL A 38 17.27 7.34 10.38
C VAL A 38 17.25 8.77 10.90
N LEU A 39 16.16 9.51 10.68
CA LEU A 39 16.04 10.89 11.13
C LEU A 39 16.06 11.01 12.66
N GLY A 40 15.44 10.06 13.37
CA GLY A 40 15.46 9.98 14.83
C GLY A 40 16.86 9.71 15.38
N VAL A 41 17.62 8.79 14.77
CA VAL A 41 19.01 8.50 15.16
C VAL A 41 19.89 9.72 14.94
N LEU A 42 19.79 10.37 13.76
CA LEU A 42 20.56 11.58 13.47
C LEU A 42 20.27 12.72 14.45
N ALA A 43 19.02 12.82 14.93
CA ALA A 43 18.67 13.77 15.97
C ALA A 43 19.21 13.39 17.34
N ALA A 44 19.16 12.12 17.71
CA ALA A 44 19.70 11.62 18.98
C ALA A 44 21.22 11.83 19.10
N VAL A 45 21.96 11.73 18.00
CA VAL A 45 23.41 12.00 17.97
C VAL A 45 23.77 13.46 17.72
N GLY A 46 22.78 14.36 17.66
CA GLY A 46 23.00 15.81 17.53
C GLY A 46 23.40 16.29 16.13
N VAL A 47 23.26 15.47 15.09
CA VAL A 47 23.61 15.85 13.69
C VAL A 47 22.58 16.84 13.11
N ARG A 48 21.30 16.72 13.49
CA ARG A 48 20.22 17.59 13.01
C ARG A 48 19.00 17.54 13.95
N PRO A 49 18.15 18.57 14.01
CA PRO A 49 16.91 18.50 14.81
C PRO A 49 15.84 17.61 14.16
N LEU A 50 14.84 17.23 14.96
CA LEU A 50 13.57 16.69 14.43
C LEU A 50 12.77 17.83 13.79
N ASP A 51 12.40 17.67 12.53
CA ASP A 51 11.74 18.70 11.73
C ASP A 51 10.53 18.13 10.97
N VAL A 52 10.04 18.89 9.98
CA VAL A 52 8.89 18.51 9.15
C VAL A 52 9.07 17.17 8.44
N TRP A 53 10.29 16.76 8.09
CA TRP A 53 10.54 15.47 7.44
C TRP A 53 10.35 14.30 8.39
N PHE A 54 10.72 14.47 9.66
CA PHE A 54 10.45 13.46 10.68
C PHE A 54 8.94 13.32 10.92
N ALA A 55 8.22 14.44 11.01
CA ALA A 55 6.76 14.43 11.12
C ALA A 55 6.10 13.77 9.90
N ALA A 56 6.55 14.09 8.69
CA ALA A 56 6.08 13.48 7.46
C ALA A 56 6.32 11.95 7.44
N ALA A 57 7.47 11.49 7.93
CA ALA A 57 7.77 10.06 8.03
C ALA A 57 6.84 9.34 9.00
N LEU A 58 6.54 9.93 10.16
CA LEU A 58 5.56 9.39 11.09
C LEU A 58 4.14 9.34 10.50
N ILE A 59 3.73 10.41 9.79
CA ILE A 59 2.45 10.42 9.08
C ILE A 59 2.41 9.34 8.00
N GLY A 60 3.50 9.14 7.25
CA GLY A 60 3.62 8.08 6.25
C GLY A 60 3.45 6.68 6.85
N VAL A 61 4.08 6.42 8.00
CA VAL A 61 3.88 5.16 8.76
C VAL A 61 2.43 5.01 9.20
N GLY A 62 1.84 6.08 9.75
CA GLY A 62 0.44 6.10 10.19
C GLY A 62 -0.54 5.82 9.06
N LEU A 63 -0.38 6.47 7.90
CA LEU A 63 -1.19 6.23 6.71
C LEU A 63 -1.03 4.78 6.21
N GLY A 64 0.19 4.24 6.26
CA GLY A 64 0.46 2.85 5.96
C GLY A 64 -0.33 1.87 6.86
N ALA A 65 -0.30 2.10 8.17
CA ALA A 65 -1.06 1.31 9.13
C ALA A 65 -2.57 1.40 8.88
N VAL A 66 -3.10 2.61 8.61
CA VAL A 66 -4.50 2.81 8.26
C VAL A 66 -4.86 2.04 6.98
N GLY A 67 -4.02 2.11 5.94
CA GLY A 67 -4.20 1.35 4.71
C GLY A 67 -4.30 -0.15 4.96
N LEU A 68 -3.40 -0.72 5.78
CA LEU A 68 -3.43 -2.14 6.14
C LEU A 68 -4.69 -2.53 6.92
N VAL A 69 -5.15 -1.68 7.85
CA VAL A 69 -6.41 -1.90 8.57
C VAL A 69 -7.59 -1.94 7.61
N VAL A 70 -7.69 -0.98 6.68
CA VAL A 70 -8.74 -0.97 5.65
C VAL A 70 -8.69 -2.24 4.81
N LEU A 71 -7.52 -2.65 4.33
CA LEU A 71 -7.36 -3.88 3.55
C LEU A 71 -7.76 -5.13 4.35
N ALA A 72 -7.44 -5.19 5.65
CA ALA A 72 -7.85 -6.29 6.52
C ALA A 72 -9.38 -6.34 6.71
N LEU A 73 -10.01 -5.17 6.90
CA LEU A 73 -11.47 -5.04 6.98
C LEU A 73 -12.13 -5.45 5.66
N GLN A 74 -11.58 -5.03 4.51
CA GLN A 74 -12.06 -5.46 3.19
C GLN A 74 -11.95 -6.98 3.03
N ARG A 75 -10.80 -7.59 3.35
CA ARG A 75 -10.63 -9.05 3.34
C ARG A 75 -11.64 -9.77 4.23
N ARG A 76 -12.01 -9.19 5.38
CA ARG A 76 -13.06 -9.74 6.26
C ARG A 76 -14.46 -9.58 5.66
N ALA A 77 -14.75 -8.46 4.99
CA ALA A 77 -16.03 -8.21 4.33
C ALA A 77 -16.26 -9.14 3.14
N ILE A 78 -15.21 -9.44 2.34
CA ILE A 78 -15.25 -10.43 1.26
C ILE A 78 -15.64 -11.80 1.81
N ARG A 79 -14.97 -12.26 2.89
CA ARG A 79 -15.30 -13.53 3.54
C ARG A 79 -16.74 -13.60 4.09
N ARG A 80 -17.38 -12.45 4.29
CA ARG A 80 -18.77 -12.32 4.77
C ARG A 80 -19.79 -12.10 3.64
N GLY A 81 -19.35 -12.04 2.38
CA GLY A 81 -20.24 -11.87 1.22
C GLY A 81 -20.86 -10.47 1.09
N VAL A 82 -20.21 -9.43 1.59
CA VAL A 82 -20.72 -8.05 1.51
C VAL A 82 -20.69 -7.56 0.04
N LYS A 83 -21.84 -7.15 -0.50
CA LYS A 83 -22.05 -6.82 -1.92
C LYS A 83 -21.17 -5.69 -2.48
N GLY A 84 -20.57 -4.85 -1.62
CA GLY A 84 -19.69 -3.73 -2.01
C GLY A 84 -18.21 -3.96 -1.73
N ALA A 85 -17.80 -5.17 -1.33
CA ALA A 85 -16.40 -5.44 -1.02
C ALA A 85 -15.55 -5.44 -2.31
N GLN A 86 -14.43 -4.73 -2.28
CA GLN A 86 -13.48 -4.76 -3.39
C GLN A 86 -12.98 -6.20 -3.57
N LYS A 87 -12.92 -6.70 -4.81
CA LYS A 87 -12.30 -8.00 -5.12
C LYS A 87 -10.79 -7.82 -4.95
N LEU A 88 -10.31 -8.07 -3.73
CA LEU A 88 -8.90 -8.03 -3.35
C LEU A 88 -8.20 -9.35 -3.65
#